data_AF-A0A2G3E8B0-F1
#
_entry.id   AF-A0A2G3E8B0-F1
#
_cell.length_a   1.000
_cell.length_b   1.000
_cell.length_c   1.000
_cell.angle_alpha   90.00
_cell.angle_beta   90.00
_cell.angle_gamma   90.00
#
_symmetry.space_group_name_H-M   'P 1'
#
loop_
_entity.id
_entity.type
_entity.pdbx_description
1 polymer ?
#
loop_
_entity_poly.entity_id
_entity_poly.type
_entity_poly.pdbx_seq_one_letter_code
_entity_poly.pdbx_strand_id
1 'polypeptide(L)'
;MGIFSPDSELMEFLGKVTDYIIINLLTLFLSIPIITMGAAHTAKFYTSMKIARGEEPRAVKSYFKSFRENFSQVTAAWLVFLVLGVILVFDWYNVLYGKGQSMPFPLKVMLGIISFVVWASCYCMFVFEARFKVTLKELFKASILMALVNLPRMVLIAIFVFLPYLICAWYIQWGLAIWLFATTVTLYYISKEFNGQLEMLYKDSEQ
;
A
#
# COMPACT_ATOMS: atom_id res chain seq x y z
N MET A 1 26.07 -29.16 4.15
CA MET A 1 24.69 -28.63 4.00
C MET A 1 24.69 -27.80 2.73
N GLY A 2 23.99 -28.24 1.69
CA GLY A 2 24.02 -27.60 0.38
C GLY A 2 23.19 -26.31 0.39
N ILE A 3 23.69 -25.25 -0.23
CA ILE A 3 22.98 -23.96 -0.38
C ILE A 3 21.57 -24.10 -1.01
N PHE A 4 21.30 -25.19 -1.73
CA PHE A 4 20.03 -25.52 -2.37
C PHE A 4 19.19 -26.60 -1.64
N SER A 5 19.54 -27.00 -0.42
CA SER A 5 18.66 -27.90 0.34
C SER A 5 17.34 -27.16 0.68
N PRO A 6 16.18 -27.83 0.64
CA PRO A 6 14.89 -27.24 1.03
C PRO A 6 14.91 -26.56 2.41
N ASP A 7 15.73 -27.07 3.33
CA ASP A 7 15.91 -26.52 4.68
C ASP A 7 17.03 -25.47 4.79
N SER A 8 17.56 -24.96 3.66
CA SER A 8 18.57 -23.89 3.69
C SER A 8 17.91 -22.52 3.92
N GLU A 9 18.59 -21.64 4.65
CA GLU A 9 18.14 -20.24 4.85
C GLU A 9 17.89 -19.51 3.52
N LEU A 10 18.66 -19.86 2.48
CA LEU A 10 18.52 -19.31 1.14
C LEU A 10 17.20 -19.77 0.49
N MET A 11 16.84 -21.05 0.61
CA MET A 11 15.60 -21.57 0.04
C MET A 11 14.37 -21.02 0.78
N GLU A 12 14.45 -20.87 2.11
CA GLU A 12 13.40 -20.21 2.89
C GLU A 12 13.20 -18.74 2.47
N PHE A 13 14.30 -18.01 2.25
CA PHE A 13 14.23 -16.64 1.74
C PHE A 13 13.61 -16.56 0.34
N LEU A 14 14.02 -17.43 -0.59
CA LEU A 14 13.44 -17.50 -1.93
C LEU A 14 11.95 -17.87 -1.89
N GLY A 15 11.53 -18.72 -0.94
CA GLY A 15 10.12 -19.02 -0.68
C GLY A 15 9.34 -17.76 -0.33
N LYS A 16 9.84 -16.96 0.61
CA LYS A 16 9.22 -15.67 1.00
C LYS A 16 9.14 -14.71 -0.18
N VAL A 17 10.21 -14.58 -0.98
CA VAL A 17 10.22 -13.73 -2.19
C VAL A 17 9.15 -14.20 -3.19
N THR A 18 9.01 -15.50 -3.38
CA THR A 18 8.00 -16.09 -4.26
C THR A 18 6.59 -15.75 -3.78
N ASP A 19 6.33 -15.87 -2.48
CA ASP A 19 5.04 -15.49 -1.89
C ASP A 19 4.72 -14.00 -2.10
N TYR A 20 5.72 -13.12 -1.94
CA TYR A 20 5.56 -11.69 -2.23
C TYR A 20 5.24 -11.40 -3.70
N ILE A 21 5.88 -12.11 -4.63
CA ILE A 21 5.59 -11.99 -6.07
C ILE A 21 4.15 -12.43 -6.36
N ILE A 22 3.72 -13.57 -5.79
CA ILE A 22 2.36 -14.11 -5.98
C ILE A 22 1.31 -13.09 -5.50
N ILE A 23 1.47 -12.51 -4.31
CA ILE A 23 0.49 -11.54 -3.81
C ILE A 23 0.51 -10.23 -4.60
N ASN A 24 1.67 -9.80 -5.13
CA ASN A 24 1.75 -8.63 -6.01
C ASN A 24 1.01 -8.87 -7.32
N LEU A 25 1.17 -10.05 -7.94
CA LEU A 25 0.44 -10.44 -9.13
C LEU A 25 -1.07 -10.52 -8.88
N LEU A 26 -1.50 -11.18 -7.80
CA LEU A 26 -2.92 -11.24 -7.41
C LEU A 26 -3.50 -9.84 -7.23
N THR A 27 -2.76 -8.94 -6.58
CA THR A 27 -3.18 -7.55 -6.38
C THR A 27 -3.31 -6.81 -7.71
N LEU A 28 -2.38 -7.02 -8.65
CA LEU A 28 -2.47 -6.42 -9.97
C LEU A 28 -3.74 -6.86 -10.71
N PHE A 29 -3.99 -8.17 -10.78
CA PHE A 29 -5.17 -8.71 -11.46
C PHE A 29 -6.49 -8.28 -10.79
N LEU A 30 -6.55 -8.29 -9.46
CA LEU A 30 -7.75 -7.92 -8.71
C LEU A 30 -7.90 -6.41 -8.54
N SER A 31 -6.94 -5.59 -8.95
CA SER A 31 -7.09 -4.13 -8.99
C SER A 31 -7.54 -3.60 -10.35
N ILE A 32 -7.74 -4.47 -11.36
CA ILE A 32 -8.26 -4.07 -12.68
C ILE A 32 -9.61 -3.35 -12.54
N PRO A 33 -10.60 -3.89 -11.77
CA PRO A 33 -11.74 -3.09 -11.36
C PRO A 33 -11.30 -2.11 -10.27
N ILE A 34 -11.44 -0.81 -10.52
CA ILE A 34 -10.99 0.22 -9.57
C ILE A 34 -11.71 0.05 -8.20
N ILE A 35 -12.95 -0.44 -8.19
CA ILE A 35 -13.71 -0.70 -6.95
C ILE A 35 -13.10 -1.78 -6.05
N THR A 36 -12.36 -2.74 -6.62
CA THR A 36 -11.76 -3.85 -5.88
C THR A 36 -10.33 -3.57 -5.45
N MET A 37 -9.75 -2.45 -5.91
CA MET A 37 -8.39 -2.01 -5.58
C MET A 37 -8.18 -1.89 -4.07
N GLY A 38 -9.17 -1.35 -3.33
CA GLY A 38 -9.07 -1.24 -1.88
C GLY A 38 -8.91 -2.60 -1.19
N ALA A 39 -9.84 -3.52 -1.44
CA ALA A 39 -9.79 -4.87 -0.87
C ALA A 39 -8.54 -5.65 -1.29
N ALA A 40 -8.08 -5.47 -2.53
CA ALA A 40 -6.87 -6.09 -3.05
C ALA A 40 -5.60 -5.60 -2.32
N HIS A 41 -5.49 -4.28 -2.07
CA HIS A 41 -4.35 -3.71 -1.34
C HIS A 41 -4.37 -4.08 0.15
N THR A 42 -5.55 -4.12 0.80
CA THR A 42 -5.66 -4.61 2.18
C THR A 42 -5.28 -6.09 2.29
N ALA A 43 -5.72 -6.94 1.36
CA ALA A 43 -5.35 -8.35 1.33
C ALA A 43 -3.84 -8.58 1.11
N LYS A 44 -3.22 -7.72 0.29
CA LYS A 44 -1.77 -7.66 0.08
C LYS A 44 -1.04 -7.37 1.39
N PHE A 45 -1.42 -6.28 2.09
CA PHE A 45 -0.77 -5.92 3.36
C PHE A 45 -0.98 -6.98 4.43
N TYR A 46 -2.19 -7.54 4.53
CA TYR A 46 -2.51 -8.63 5.46
C TYR A 46 -1.57 -9.82 5.26
N THR A 47 -1.44 -10.29 4.01
CA THR A 47 -0.63 -11.46 3.70
C THR A 47 0.86 -11.15 3.83
N SER A 48 1.31 -9.96 3.42
CA SER A 48 2.71 -9.53 3.59
C SER A 48 3.15 -9.47 5.06
N MET A 49 2.27 -9.01 5.95
CA MET A 49 2.58 -8.94 7.38
C MET A 49 2.63 -10.33 8.01
N LYS A 50 1.83 -11.29 7.53
CA LYS A 50 1.94 -12.70 7.93
C LYS A 50 3.28 -13.30 7.52
N ILE A 51 3.68 -13.10 6.26
CA ILE A 51 4.98 -13.58 5.75
C ILE A 51 6.13 -12.96 6.58
N ALA A 52 6.05 -11.67 6.90
CA ALA A 52 7.06 -10.97 7.70
C ALA A 52 7.18 -11.50 9.14
N ARG A 53 6.10 -12.03 9.72
CA ARG A 53 6.11 -12.68 11.05
C ARG A 53 6.66 -14.10 11.04
N GLY A 54 7.06 -14.62 9.89
CA GLY A 54 7.49 -16.02 9.76
C GLY A 54 6.34 -17.01 9.91
N GLU A 55 5.09 -16.56 9.82
CA GLU A 55 3.99 -17.48 9.53
C GLU A 55 4.28 -18.06 8.13
N GLU A 56 3.99 -19.34 7.88
CA GLU A 56 3.96 -19.92 6.53
C GLU A 56 2.55 -19.82 5.96
N PRO A 57 2.06 -18.63 5.54
CA PRO A 57 0.76 -18.56 4.93
C PRO A 57 0.83 -19.31 3.60
N ARG A 58 -0.18 -20.15 3.33
CA ARG A 58 -0.55 -20.41 1.93
C ARG A 58 -0.94 -19.06 1.32
N ALA A 59 0.01 -18.37 0.68
CA ALA A 59 -0.08 -16.94 0.34
C ALA A 59 -1.40 -16.61 -0.38
N VAL A 60 -1.74 -17.40 -1.40
CA VAL A 60 -2.99 -17.31 -2.16
C VAL A 60 -4.23 -17.47 -1.26
N LYS A 61 -4.25 -18.49 -0.38
CA LYS A 61 -5.39 -18.78 0.50
C LYS A 61 -5.60 -17.67 1.52
N SER A 62 -4.52 -17.17 2.13
CA SER A 62 -4.56 -16.06 3.08
C SER A 62 -5.00 -14.76 2.41
N TYR A 63 -4.54 -14.52 1.18
CA TYR A 63 -4.93 -13.36 0.38
C TYR A 63 -6.43 -13.37 0.09
N PHE A 64 -6.97 -14.45 -0.49
CA PHE A 64 -8.39 -14.52 -0.84
C PHE A 64 -9.30 -14.54 0.40
N LYS A 65 -8.85 -15.11 1.52
CA LYS A 65 -9.55 -15.03 2.80
C LYS A 65 -9.70 -13.56 3.24
N SER A 66 -8.59 -12.81 3.29
CA SER A 66 -8.61 -11.40 3.68
C SER A 66 -9.39 -10.52 2.70
N PHE A 67 -9.25 -10.78 1.40
CA PHE A 67 -9.99 -10.08 0.36
C PHE A 67 -11.50 -10.20 0.57
N ARG A 68 -12.00 -11.42 0.80
CA ARG A 68 -13.44 -11.66 0.99
C ARG A 68 -13.98 -11.10 2.31
N GLU A 69 -13.21 -11.23 3.40
CA GLU A 69 -13.63 -10.73 4.72
C GLU A 69 -13.71 -9.21 4.77
N ASN A 70 -12.81 -8.52 4.07
CA ASN A 70 -12.69 -7.06 4.15
C ASN A 70 -13.33 -6.33 2.96
N PHE A 71 -13.86 -7.06 1.96
CA PHE A 71 -14.35 -6.48 0.71
C PHE A 71 -15.35 -5.34 0.92
N SER A 72 -16.45 -5.61 1.64
CA SER A 72 -17.53 -4.63 1.84
C SER A 72 -17.05 -3.37 2.56
N GLN A 73 -16.36 -3.55 3.68
CA GLN A 73 -15.94 -2.45 4.54
C GLN A 73 -14.83 -1.61 3.88
N VAL A 74 -13.79 -2.26 3.37
CA VAL A 74 -12.66 -1.56 2.74
C VAL A 74 -13.07 -0.90 1.45
N THR A 75 -13.90 -1.54 0.63
CA THR A 75 -14.37 -0.90 -0.61
C THR A 75 -15.23 0.33 -0.29
N ALA A 76 -16.05 0.31 0.76
CA ALA A 76 -16.79 1.50 1.19
C ALA A 76 -15.84 2.64 1.62
N ALA A 77 -14.80 2.35 2.40
CA ALA A 77 -13.81 3.35 2.81
C ALA A 77 -12.98 3.87 1.61
N TRP A 78 -12.59 2.97 0.71
CA TRP A 78 -11.87 3.25 -0.53
C TRP A 78 -12.63 4.19 -1.45
N LEU A 79 -13.95 4.01 -1.60
CA LEU A 79 -14.77 4.86 -2.46
C LEU A 79 -14.74 6.33 -2.02
N VAL A 80 -14.62 6.61 -0.72
CA VAL A 80 -14.45 7.98 -0.22
C VAL A 80 -13.12 8.57 -0.69
N PHE A 81 -12.02 7.83 -0.55
CA PHE A 81 -10.70 8.25 -1.04
C PHE A 81 -10.65 8.36 -2.56
N LEU A 82 -11.39 7.52 -3.28
CA LEU A 82 -11.52 7.58 -4.72
C LEU A 82 -12.20 8.88 -5.17
N VAL A 83 -13.30 9.27 -4.51
CA VAL A 83 -13.98 10.55 -4.79
C VAL A 83 -13.04 11.73 -4.52
N LEU A 84 -12.32 11.72 -3.39
CA LEU A 84 -11.31 12.75 -3.09
C LEU A 84 -10.19 12.78 -4.15
N GLY A 85 -9.74 11.61 -4.60
CA GLY A 85 -8.74 11.49 -5.65
C GLY A 85 -9.20 12.08 -6.98
N VAL A 86 -10.45 11.84 -7.38
CA VAL A 86 -11.05 12.42 -8.61
C VAL A 86 -11.12 13.94 -8.52
N ILE A 87 -11.53 14.49 -7.36
CA ILE A 87 -11.56 15.94 -7.13
C ILE A 87 -10.14 16.52 -7.28
N LEU A 88 -9.14 15.91 -6.63
CA LEU A 88 -7.76 16.37 -6.71
C LEU A 88 -7.19 16.29 -8.14
N VAL A 89 -7.51 15.25 -8.90
CA VAL A 89 -7.13 15.14 -10.31
C VAL A 89 -7.74 16.28 -11.13
N PHE A 90 -9.01 16.61 -10.87
CA PHE A 90 -9.67 17.74 -11.52
C PHE A 90 -9.05 19.09 -11.13
N ASP A 91 -8.70 19.28 -9.85
CA ASP A 91 -8.00 20.48 -9.38
C ASP A 91 -6.63 20.63 -10.08
N TRP A 92 -5.84 19.56 -10.12
CA TRP A 92 -4.55 19.55 -10.83
C TRP A 92 -4.71 19.79 -12.33
N TYR A 93 -5.73 19.20 -12.95
CA TYR A 93 -6.04 19.45 -14.36
C TYR A 93 -6.33 20.94 -14.62
N ASN A 94 -7.12 21.58 -13.75
CA ASN A 94 -7.40 23.01 -13.86
C ASN A 94 -6.17 23.89 -13.64
N VAL A 95 -5.29 23.50 -12.71
CA VAL A 95 -4.04 24.22 -12.43
C VAL A 95 -3.02 24.08 -13.56
N LEU A 96 -2.99 22.93 -14.25
CA LEU A 96 -2.02 22.67 -15.33
C LEU A 96 -2.51 23.12 -16.70
N TYR A 97 -3.80 22.93 -17.00
CA TYR A 97 -4.35 23.09 -18.36
C TYR A 97 -5.59 23.99 -18.43
N GLY A 98 -6.14 24.39 -17.28
CA GLY A 98 -7.40 25.13 -17.21
C GLY A 98 -7.24 26.57 -16.70
N LYS A 99 -8.31 27.08 -16.10
CA LYS A 99 -8.39 28.46 -15.59
C LYS A 99 -7.47 28.71 -14.38
N GLY A 100 -6.92 27.67 -13.77
CA GLY A 100 -6.04 27.74 -12.60
C GLY A 100 -4.56 27.91 -12.95
N GLN A 101 -4.18 28.06 -14.21
CA GLN A 101 -2.76 28.20 -14.61
C GLN A 101 -2.06 29.38 -13.94
N SER A 102 -2.78 30.50 -13.76
CA SER A 102 -2.32 31.71 -13.08
C SER A 102 -2.27 31.60 -11.55
N MET A 103 -2.62 30.44 -10.97
CA MET A 103 -2.57 30.22 -9.53
C MET A 103 -1.14 30.50 -8.98
N PRO A 104 -1.00 31.35 -7.95
CA PRO A 104 0.27 31.61 -7.29
C PRO A 104 0.97 30.34 -6.80
N PHE A 105 2.31 30.33 -6.85
CA PHE A 105 3.13 29.20 -6.42
C PHE A 105 2.80 28.69 -5.00
N PRO A 106 2.58 29.55 -3.97
CA PRO A 106 2.23 29.06 -2.63
C PRO A 106 0.95 28.22 -2.58
N LEU A 107 -0.06 28.55 -3.38
CA LEU A 107 -1.32 27.78 -3.44
C LEU A 107 -1.12 26.44 -4.17
N LYS A 108 -0.26 26.39 -5.20
CA LYS A 108 0.13 25.14 -5.86
C LYS A 108 0.85 24.20 -4.89
N VAL A 109 1.74 24.74 -4.05
CA VAL A 109 2.42 23.97 -2.99
C VAL A 109 1.41 23.43 -1.98
N MET A 110 0.46 24.25 -1.52
CA MET A 110 -0.58 23.83 -0.59
C MET A 110 -1.45 22.70 -1.17
N LEU A 111 -1.84 22.79 -2.45
CA LEU A 111 -2.56 21.73 -3.15
C LEU A 111 -1.73 20.44 -3.21
N GLY A 112 -0.42 20.54 -3.44
CA GLY A 112 0.50 19.40 -3.39
C GLY A 112 0.57 18.74 -2.02
N ILE A 113 0.63 19.53 -0.95
CA ILE A 113 0.62 19.01 0.42
C ILE A 113 -0.70 18.28 0.72
N ILE A 114 -1.84 18.88 0.37
CA ILE A 114 -3.16 18.24 0.55
C ILE A 114 -3.23 16.92 -0.23
N SER A 115 -2.78 16.93 -1.48
CA SER A 115 -2.75 15.73 -2.33
C SER A 115 -1.92 14.61 -1.70
N PHE A 116 -0.75 14.96 -1.17
CA PHE A 116 0.14 14.02 -0.50
C PHE A 116 -0.49 13.46 0.78
N VAL A 117 -1.11 14.29 1.61
CA VAL A 117 -1.78 13.84 2.85
C VAL A 117 -2.95 12.92 2.55
N VAL A 118 -3.75 13.20 1.52
CA VAL A 118 -4.87 12.33 1.09
C VAL A 118 -4.33 10.98 0.61
N TRP A 119 -3.29 10.98 -0.22
CA TRP A 119 -2.65 9.75 -0.68
C TRP A 119 -2.06 8.94 0.49
N ALA A 120 -1.33 9.58 1.39
CA ALA A 120 -0.71 8.94 2.54
C ALA A 120 -1.77 8.36 3.49
N SER A 121 -2.87 9.08 3.72
CA SER A 121 -3.99 8.60 4.54
C SER A 121 -4.65 7.37 3.91
N CYS A 122 -4.88 7.38 2.59
CA CYS A 122 -5.41 6.22 1.87
C CYS A 122 -4.47 5.01 1.98
N TYR A 123 -3.15 5.23 1.87
CA TYR A 123 -2.16 4.17 2.01
C TYR A 123 -2.17 3.57 3.43
N CYS A 124 -2.18 4.43 4.46
CA CYS A 124 -2.27 4.01 5.86
C CYS A 124 -3.56 3.25 6.17
N MET A 125 -4.68 3.65 5.55
CA MET A 125 -5.97 2.97 5.70
C MET A 125 -5.87 1.49 5.32
N PHE A 126 -5.24 1.17 4.19
CA PHE A 126 -5.08 -0.23 3.76
C PHE A 126 -4.23 -1.05 4.73
N VAL A 127 -3.18 -0.44 5.28
CA VAL A 127 -2.27 -1.09 6.24
C VAL A 127 -2.96 -1.29 7.59
N PHE A 128 -3.70 -0.29 8.07
CA PHE A 128 -4.38 -0.34 9.36
C PHE A 128 -5.50 -1.39 9.35
N GLU A 129 -6.36 -1.39 8.33
CA GLU A 129 -7.44 -2.37 8.22
C GLU A 129 -6.90 -3.80 8.05
N ALA A 130 -5.73 -3.95 7.42
CA ALA A 130 -5.08 -5.25 7.30
C ALA A 130 -4.70 -5.87 8.65
N ARG A 131 -4.77 -5.12 9.76
CA ARG A 131 -4.47 -5.64 11.09
C ARG A 131 -5.62 -5.48 12.09
N PHE A 132 -6.36 -4.39 12.02
CA PHE A 132 -7.42 -4.07 12.98
C PHE A 132 -8.77 -4.01 12.27
N LYS A 133 -9.74 -4.81 12.72
CA LYS A 133 -11.14 -4.66 12.33
C LYS A 133 -11.77 -3.59 13.22
N VAL A 134 -11.75 -2.35 12.75
CA VAL A 134 -12.36 -1.20 13.44
C VAL A 134 -13.61 -0.74 12.71
N THR A 135 -14.34 0.25 13.23
CA THR A 135 -15.43 0.88 12.48
C THR A 135 -14.89 1.83 11.40
N LEU A 136 -15.68 2.14 10.36
CA LEU A 136 -15.27 3.07 9.29
C LEU A 136 -14.80 4.43 9.83
N LYS A 137 -15.47 4.98 10.85
CA LYS A 137 -15.12 6.28 11.44
C LYS A 137 -13.76 6.23 12.14
N GLU A 138 -13.49 5.14 12.86
CA GLU A 138 -12.21 4.93 13.53
C GLU A 138 -11.11 4.68 12.51
N LEU A 139 -11.39 3.95 11.44
CA LEU A 139 -10.46 3.70 10.33
C LEU A 139 -9.99 5.02 9.70
N PHE A 140 -10.90 5.94 9.39
CA PHE A 140 -10.52 7.25 8.85
C PHE A 140 -9.65 8.04 9.82
N LYS A 141 -10.04 8.12 11.10
CA LYS A 141 -9.25 8.85 12.12
C LYS A 141 -7.86 8.24 12.30
N ALA A 142 -7.78 6.92 12.42
CA ALA A 142 -6.53 6.19 12.60
C ALA A 142 -5.62 6.34 11.37
N SER A 143 -6.17 6.24 10.16
CA SER A 143 -5.39 6.36 8.92
C SER A 143 -4.80 7.76 8.73
N ILE A 144 -5.57 8.81 9.02
CA ILE A 144 -5.09 10.20 8.95
C ILE A 144 -4.04 10.45 10.03
N LEU A 145 -4.30 10.02 11.27
CA LEU A 145 -3.34 10.18 12.38
C LEU A 145 -2.03 9.46 12.07
N MET A 146 -2.11 8.22 11.58
CA MET A 146 -0.94 7.44 11.19
C MET A 146 -0.16 8.10 10.05
N ALA A 147 -0.85 8.68 9.07
CA ALA A 147 -0.20 9.40 7.97
C ALA A 147 0.53 10.66 8.46
N LEU A 148 -0.08 11.41 9.39
CA LEU A 148 0.49 12.65 9.94
C LEU A 148 1.68 12.37 10.88
N VAL A 149 1.55 11.37 11.77
CA VAL A 149 2.64 10.98 12.69
C VAL A 149 3.85 10.44 11.92
N ASN A 150 3.61 9.73 10.81
CA ASN A 150 4.66 9.12 10.01
C ASN A 150 5.03 9.91 8.75
N LEU A 151 4.82 11.24 8.71
CA LEU A 151 5.04 12.06 7.51
C LEU A 151 6.40 11.83 6.80
N PRO A 152 7.57 11.89 7.48
CA PRO A 152 8.86 11.66 6.83
C PRO A 152 8.96 10.27 6.21
N ARG A 153 8.37 9.27 6.86
CA ARG A 153 8.34 7.89 6.40
C ARG A 153 7.40 7.70 5.22
N MET A 154 6.25 8.39 5.22
CA MET A 154 5.33 8.38 4.07
C MET A 154 5.97 8.99 2.83
N VAL A 155 6.85 9.99 2.99
CA VAL A 155 7.63 10.53 1.86
C VAL A 155 8.57 9.47 1.30
N LEU A 156 9.29 8.73 2.15
CA LEU A 156 10.13 7.63 1.69
C LEU A 156 9.32 6.54 0.98
N ILE A 157 8.19 6.13 1.57
CA ILE A 157 7.28 5.15 0.96
C ILE A 157 6.78 5.67 -0.40
N ALA A 158 6.42 6.94 -0.51
CA ALA A 158 6.00 7.53 -1.78
C ALA A 158 7.09 7.41 -2.83
N ILE A 159 8.34 7.74 -2.50
CA ILE A 159 9.47 7.60 -3.42
C ILE A 159 9.60 6.15 -3.88
N PHE A 160 9.61 5.17 -2.97
CA PHE A 160 9.73 3.75 -3.32
C PHE A 160 8.53 3.21 -4.10
N VAL A 161 7.33 3.73 -3.86
CA VAL A 161 6.12 3.32 -4.58
C VAL A 161 6.08 3.94 -5.97
N PHE A 162 6.39 5.22 -6.14
CA PHE A 162 6.25 5.92 -7.42
C PHE A 162 7.47 5.78 -8.35
N LEU A 163 8.68 5.65 -7.80
CA LEU A 163 9.91 5.52 -8.59
C LEU A 163 9.87 4.36 -9.61
N PRO A 164 9.37 3.16 -9.28
CA PRO A 164 9.27 2.07 -10.25
C PRO A 164 8.38 2.41 -11.44
N TYR A 165 7.26 3.13 -11.22
CA TYR A 165 6.37 3.54 -12.31
C TYR A 165 7.06 4.55 -13.24
N LEU A 166 7.87 5.46 -12.69
CA LEU A 166 8.66 6.39 -13.49
C LEU A 166 9.71 5.67 -14.35
N ILE A 167 10.41 4.67 -13.77
CA ILE A 167 11.39 3.86 -14.51
C ILE A 167 10.69 3.05 -15.60
N CYS A 168 9.52 2.46 -15.31
CA CYS A 168 8.74 1.70 -16.29
C CYS A 168 8.29 2.54 -17.49
N ALA A 169 8.03 3.83 -17.30
CA ALA A 169 7.68 4.73 -18.40
C ALA A 169 8.81 4.89 -19.43
N TRP A 170 10.07 4.74 -19.01
CA TRP A 170 11.25 4.79 -19.89
C TRP A 170 11.65 3.42 -20.45
N TYR A 171 11.35 2.33 -19.73
CA TYR A 171 11.76 0.96 -20.08
C TYR A 171 10.55 0.00 -20.24
N ILE A 172 9.62 0.34 -21.12
CA ILE A 172 8.32 -0.36 -21.23
C ILE A 172 8.44 -1.88 -21.48
N GLN A 173 9.45 -2.33 -22.24
CA GLN A 173 9.67 -3.75 -22.54
C GLN A 173 10.01 -4.59 -21.29
N TRP A 174 10.70 -3.99 -20.32
CA TRP A 174 11.06 -4.61 -19.04
C TRP A 174 10.20 -4.12 -17.87
N GLY A 175 9.19 -3.28 -18.14
CA GLY A 175 8.43 -2.57 -17.13
C GLY A 175 7.78 -3.50 -16.11
N LEU A 176 7.15 -4.59 -16.56
CA LEU A 176 6.52 -5.56 -15.64
C LEU A 176 7.52 -6.23 -14.70
N ALA A 177 8.70 -6.60 -15.19
CA ALA A 177 9.73 -7.24 -14.37
C ALA A 177 10.32 -6.25 -13.34
N ILE A 178 10.63 -5.03 -13.78
CA ILE A 178 11.13 -3.95 -12.92
C ILE A 178 10.10 -3.61 -11.85
N TRP A 179 8.83 -3.48 -12.24
CA TRP A 179 7.73 -3.19 -11.32
C TRP A 179 7.54 -4.30 -10.29
N LEU A 180 7.52 -5.57 -10.71
CA LEU A 180 7.38 -6.71 -9.79
C LEU A 180 8.55 -6.80 -8.81
N PHE A 181 9.77 -6.64 -9.28
CA PHE A 181 10.95 -6.70 -8.43
C PHE A 181 10.96 -5.55 -7.41
N ALA A 182 10.76 -4.31 -7.87
CA ALA A 182 10.76 -3.15 -7.01
C ALA A 182 9.63 -3.20 -5.98
N THR A 183 8.40 -3.52 -6.41
CA THR A 183 7.25 -3.61 -5.49
C THR A 183 7.39 -4.75 -4.48
N THR A 184 8.06 -5.85 -4.84
CA THR A 184 8.36 -6.95 -3.91
C THR A 184 9.35 -6.51 -2.83
N VAL A 185 10.44 -5.85 -3.22
CA VAL A 185 11.44 -5.30 -2.27
C VAL A 185 10.78 -4.26 -1.36
N THR A 186 10.05 -3.31 -1.93
CA THR A 186 9.34 -2.28 -1.17
C THR A 186 8.34 -2.89 -0.19
N LEU A 187 7.56 -3.88 -0.62
CA LEU A 187 6.58 -4.55 0.22
C LEU A 187 7.21 -5.30 1.40
N TYR A 188 8.37 -5.93 1.19
CA TYR A 188 9.11 -6.59 2.26
C TYR A 188 9.57 -5.60 3.34
N TYR A 189 10.12 -4.45 2.95
CA TYR A 189 10.54 -3.43 3.92
C TYR A 189 9.34 -2.80 4.64
N ILE A 190 8.29 -2.47 3.89
CA ILE A 190 7.07 -1.87 4.41
C ILE A 190 6.36 -2.82 5.37
N SER A 191 6.24 -4.10 5.03
CA SER A 191 5.55 -5.08 5.89
C SER A 191 6.29 -5.26 7.22
N LYS A 192 7.63 -5.35 7.20
CA LYS A 192 8.45 -5.43 8.42
C LYS A 192 8.27 -4.19 9.30
N GLU A 193 8.31 -3.02 8.70
CA GLU A 193 8.28 -1.76 9.40
C GLU A 193 6.89 -1.47 10.04
N PHE A 194 5.81 -1.62 9.25
CA PHE A 194 4.46 -1.43 9.76
C PHE A 194 4.06 -2.53 10.75
N ASN A 195 4.55 -3.76 10.58
CA ASN A 195 4.29 -4.80 11.57
C ASN A 195 4.88 -4.42 12.95
N GLY A 196 6.11 -3.88 12.98
CA GLY A 196 6.73 -3.38 14.20
C GLY A 196 5.96 -2.21 14.84
N GLN A 197 5.56 -1.22 14.05
CA GLN A 197 4.78 -0.08 14.56
C GLN A 197 3.45 -0.51 15.17
N LEU A 198 2.72 -1.38 14.47
CA LEU A 198 1.41 -1.82 14.94
C LEU A 198 1.50 -2.80 16.12
N GLU A 199 2.63 -3.47 16.32
CA GLU A 199 2.90 -4.24 17.55
C GLU A 199 3.08 -3.34 18.77
N MET A 200 3.75 -2.19 18.62
CA MET A 200 3.89 -1.21 19.71
C MET A 200 2.52 -0.64 20.09
N LEU A 201 1.72 -0.23 19.10
CA LEU A 201 0.36 0.28 19.35
C LEU A 201 -0.56 -0.75 20.02
N TYR A 202 -0.40 -2.04 19.71
CA TYR A 202 -1.16 -3.10 20.38
C TYR A 202 -0.73 -3.24 21.85
N LYS A 203 0.58 -3.27 22.13
CA LYS A 203 1.11 -3.39 23.50
C LYS A 203 0.72 -2.23 24.40
N ASP A 204 0.69 -1.01 23.85
CA ASP A 204 0.27 0.19 24.60
C ASP A 204 -1.24 0.20 24.90
N SER A 205 -2.06 -0.58 24.18
CA SER A 205 -3.51 -0.68 24.42
C SER A 205 -3.90 -1.74 25.45
N GLU A 206 -2.99 -2.67 25.79
CA GLU A 206 -3.18 -3.68 26.84
C GLU A 206 -2.65 -3.23 28.22
N GLN A 207 -1.97 -2.08 28.31
CA GLN A 207 -1.52 -1.44 29.56
C GLN A 207 -2.48 -0.35 30.02
#